data_AF-F3L0L1-F1
#
_entry.id   AF-F3L0L1-F1
#
_cell.length_a   1.000
_cell.length_b   1.000
_cell.length_c   1.000
_cell.angle_alpha   90.00
_cell.angle_beta   90.00
_cell.angle_gamma   90.00
#
_symmetry.space_group_name_H-M   'P 1'
#
loop_
_entity.id
_entity.type
_entity.pdbx_description
1 polymer ?
#
loop_
_entity_poly.entity_id
_entity_poly.type
_entity_poly.pdbx_seq_one_letter_code
_entity_poly.pdbx_strand_id
1 'polypeptide(L)' 'MIEKALDQGKDCTAILQQIAAIRGAINGLMSEVLEGHLREHLGAEDISQAQRQQELDDVIDILRSYLK' A
#
# COMPACT_ATOMS: atom_id res chain seq x y z
N MET A 1 8.99 -19.45 -1.45
CA MET A 1 9.54 -18.25 -0.80
C MET A 1 10.87 -17.93 -1.45
N ILE A 2 11.17 -16.64 -1.62
CA ILE A 2 12.41 -16.14 -2.23
C ILE A 2 13.63 -16.67 -1.47
N GLU A 3 13.57 -16.74 -0.15
CA GLU A 3 14.64 -17.31 0.71
C GLU A 3 14.99 -18.76 0.30
N LYS A 4 13.98 -19.62 0.12
CA LYS A 4 14.20 -20.99 -0.38
C LYS A 4 14.73 -21.06 -1.81
N ALA A 5 14.46 -20.04 -2.64
CA ALA A 5 14.97 -19.99 -4.01
C ALA A 5 16.46 -19.60 -4.05
N LEU A 6 16.86 -18.67 -3.17
CA LEU A 6 18.26 -18.28 -2.97
C LEU A 6 19.08 -19.46 -2.43
N ASP A 7 18.57 -20.16 -1.41
CA ASP A 7 19.25 -21.32 -0.82
C ASP A 7 19.42 -22.51 -1.78
N GLN A 8 18.57 -22.59 -2.82
CA GLN A 8 18.60 -23.65 -3.83
C GLN A 8 19.42 -23.27 -5.07
N GLY A 9 20.09 -22.11 -5.09
CA GLY A 9 20.86 -21.65 -6.23
C GLY A 9 20.02 -21.39 -7.48
N LYS A 10 18.74 -20.99 -7.31
CA LYS A 10 17.87 -20.64 -8.45
C LYS A 10 18.40 -19.39 -9.15
N ASP A 11 18.15 -19.32 -10.46
CA ASP A 11 18.51 -18.19 -11.32
C ASP A 11 18.12 -16.85 -10.68
N CYS A 12 19.11 -15.98 -10.48
CA CYS A 12 18.94 -14.63 -9.95
C CYS A 12 17.86 -13.84 -10.71
N THR A 13 17.72 -14.09 -12.02
CA THR A 13 16.69 -13.46 -12.86
C THR A 13 15.28 -13.82 -12.39
N ALA A 14 15.03 -15.10 -12.09
CA ALA A 14 13.73 -15.57 -11.61
C ALA A 14 13.39 -15.00 -10.23
N ILE A 15 14.40 -14.82 -9.37
CA ILE A 15 14.24 -14.19 -8.06
C ILE A 15 13.88 -12.71 -8.20
N LEU A 16 14.58 -11.97 -9.07
CA LEU A 16 14.27 -10.56 -9.37
C LEU A 16 12.86 -10.40 -9.95
N GLN A 17 12.42 -11.30 -10.84
CA GLN A 17 11.05 -11.32 -11.36
C GLN A 17 10.02 -11.54 -10.26
N GLN A 18 10.27 -12.45 -9.32
CA GLN A 18 9.38 -12.70 -8.19
C GLN A 18 9.28 -11.48 -7.26
N ILE A 19 10.39 -10.81 -6.98
CA ILE A 19 10.41 -9.56 -6.21
C ILE A 19 9.60 -8.48 -6.93
N ALA A 20 9.78 -8.32 -8.25
CA ALA A 20 9.03 -7.35 -9.05
C ALA A 20 7.52 -7.62 -9.03
N ALA A 21 7.12 -8.89 -9.14
CA ALA A 21 5.72 -9.30 -9.08
C ALA A 21 5.10 -9.01 -7.69
N ILE A 22 5.81 -9.32 -6.61
CA ILE A 22 5.37 -9.03 -5.23
C ILE A 22 5.21 -7.52 -5.04
N ARG A 23 6.18 -6.72 -5.48
CA ARG A 23 6.09 -5.26 -5.43
C ARG A 23 4.86 -4.75 -6.18
N GLY A 24 4.56 -5.30 -7.35
CA GLY A 24 3.35 -4.96 -8.11
C GLY A 24 2.06 -5.30 -7.36
N ALA A 25 1.97 -6.49 -6.77
CA ALA A 25 0.82 -6.91 -5.98
C ALA A 25 0.60 -6.03 -4.74
N ILE A 26 1.68 -5.68 -4.04
CA ILE A 26 1.64 -4.76 -2.88
C ILE A 26 1.14 -3.38 -3.31
N ASN A 27 1.65 -2.82 -4.42
CA ASN A 27 1.18 -1.54 -4.95
C ASN A 27 -0.31 -1.53 -5.31
N GLY A 28 -0.82 -2.63 -5.87
CA GLY A 28 -2.25 -2.79 -6.13
C GLY A 28 -3.08 -2.78 -4.85
N LEU A 29 -2.72 -3.63 -3.88
CA LEU A 29 -3.41 -3.71 -2.59
C LEU A 29 -3.41 -2.38 -1.83
N MET A 30 -2.28 -1.67 -1.83
CA MET A 30 -2.17 -0.37 -1.16
C MET A 30 -3.12 0.67 -1.78
N SER A 31 -3.30 0.62 -3.10
CA SER A 31 -4.23 1.51 -3.80
C SER A 31 -5.69 1.21 -3.44
N GLU A 32 -6.06 -0.08 -3.37
CA GLU A 32 -7.41 -0.52 -2.96
C GLU A 32 -7.72 -0.13 -1.51
N VAL A 33 -6.79 -0.36 -0.58
CA VAL A 33 -6.96 0.00 0.84
C VAL A 33 -7.07 1.51 1.02
N LEU A 34 -6.25 2.29 0.32
CA LEU A 34 -6.31 3.76 0.38
C LEU A 34 -7.66 4.28 -0.15
N GLU A 35 -8.14 3.73 -1.28
CA GLU A 35 -9.46 4.10 -1.82
C GLU A 35 -10.58 3.78 -0.82
N GLY A 36 -10.56 2.59 -0.21
CA GLY A 36 -11.52 2.20 0.82
C GLY A 36 -11.53 3.18 1.98
N HIS A 37 -10.36 3.51 2.53
CA HIS A 37 -10.25 4.46 3.63
C HIS A 37 -10.79 5.85 3.27
N LEU A 38 -10.46 6.37 2.08
CA LEU A 38 -10.98 7.66 1.59
C LEU A 38 -12.51 7.67 1.47
N ARG A 39 -13.11 6.59 0.98
CA ARG A 39 -14.57 6.51 0.80
C ARG A 39 -15.31 6.32 2.12
N GLU A 40 -14.79 5.45 2.98
CA GLU A 40 -15.45 5.03 4.21
C GLU A 40 -15.27 6.02 5.36
N HIS A 41 -14.11 6.67 5.45
CA HIS A 41 -13.78 7.53 6.59
C HIS A 41 -13.86 9.01 6.20
N LEU A 42 -13.10 9.43 5.19
CA LEU A 42 -13.05 10.85 4.80
C LEU A 42 -14.34 11.29 4.07
N GLY A 43 -14.87 10.42 3.21
CA GLY A 43 -16.07 10.64 2.40
C GLY A 43 -17.39 10.42 3.13
N ALA A 44 -17.36 10.00 4.39
CA ALA A 44 -18.55 9.76 5.18
C ALA A 44 -19.39 11.05 5.33
N GLU A 45 -20.71 10.90 5.22
CA GLU A 45 -21.68 12.01 5.29
C GLU A 45 -21.96 12.46 6.74
N ASP A 46 -21.73 11.57 7.71
CA ASP A 46 -22.11 11.71 9.12
C ASP A 46 -20.94 12.05 10.07
N ILE A 47 -19.85 12.59 9.53
CA ILE A 47 -18.70 13.06 10.32
C ILE A 47 -18.71 14.57 10.55
N SER A 48 -18.25 15.01 11.72
CA SER A 48 -18.02 16.43 12.01
C SER A 48 -16.86 16.98 11.18
N GLN A 49 -16.80 18.32 11.03
CA GLN A 49 -15.65 18.94 10.37
C GLN A 49 -14.32 18.67 11.07
N ALA A 50 -14.31 18.58 12.41
CA ALA A 50 -13.10 18.28 13.17
C ALA A 50 -12.59 16.86 12.86
N GLN A 51 -13.50 15.89 12.78
CA GLN A 51 -13.15 14.51 12.36
C GLN A 51 -12.64 14.50 10.92
N ARG A 52 -13.33 15.19 10.00
CA ARG A 52 -12.89 15.27 8.60
C ARG A 52 -11.49 15.87 8.45
N GLN A 53 -11.14 16.87 9.27
CA GLN A 53 -9.80 17.46 9.27
C GLN A 53 -8.74 16.46 9.76
N GLN A 54 -9.04 15.69 10.81
CA GLN A 54 -8.14 14.65 11.31
C GLN A 54 -7.91 13.55 10.26
N GLU A 55 -8.97 13.02 9.66
CA GLU A 55 -8.88 12.00 8.60
C GLU A 55 -8.08 12.50 7.39
N LEU A 56 -8.21 13.79 7.05
CA LEU A 56 -7.42 14.40 5.97
C LEU A 56 -5.93 14.45 6.30
N ASP A 57 -5.58 14.83 7.53
CA ASP A 57 -4.19 14.88 7.98
C ASP A 57 -3.56 13.46 7.99
N ASP A 58 -4.32 12.46 8.43
CA ASP A 58 -3.90 11.05 8.42
C ASP A 58 -3.63 10.55 6.99
N VAL A 59 -4.53 10.86 6.05
CA VAL A 59 -4.35 10.55 4.62
C VAL A 59 -3.10 11.23 4.04
N ILE A 60 -2.85 12.50 4.39
CA ILE A 60 -1.67 13.23 3.92
C ILE A 60 -0.38 12.57 4.41
N ASP A 61 -0.33 12.13 5.66
CA ASP A 61 0.83 11.46 6.22
C ASP A 61 1.05 10.08 5.60
N ILE A 62 -0.02 9.34 5.32
CA ILE A 62 0.05 8.09 4.55
C ILE A 62 0.63 8.35 3.15
N LEU A 63 0.10 9.33 2.41
CA LEU A 63 0.59 9.69 1.08
C LEU A 63 2.06 10.11 1.08
N ARG A 64 2.50 10.88 2.08
CA ARG A 64 3.92 11.26 2.25
C ARG A 64 4.81 10.06 2.52
N SER A 65 4.33 9.03 3.20
CA SER A 65 5.09 7.81 3.44
C SER A 65 5.23 6.96 2.16
N TYR A 66 4.21 6.98 1.30
CA TYR A 66 4.16 6.22 0.05
C TYR A 66 4.87 6.87 -1.14
N LEU A 67 4.84 8.21 -1.22
CA LEU A 67 5.44 8.97 -2.33
C LEU A 67 6.91 9.37 -2.07
N LYS A 68 7.52 8.84 -1.00
CA LYS A 68 8.95 8.96 -0.75
C LYS A 68 9.78 8.00 -1.58
#